data_AF-A0A947HHF5-F1
#
_entry.id   AF-A0A947HHF5-F1
#
_cell.length_a   1.000
_cell.length_b   1.000
_cell.length_c   1.000
_cell.angle_alpha   90.00
_cell.angle_beta   90.00
_cell.angle_gamma   90.00
#
_symmetry.space_group_name_H-M   'P 1'
#
loop_
_entity.id
_entity.type
_entity.pdbx_description
1 polymer ?
#
loop_
_entity_poly.entity_id
_entity_poly.type
_entity_poly.pdbx_seq_one_letter_code
_entity_poly.pdbx_strand_id
1 'polypeptide(L)'
;MAMAGLALASACAAPLQAAKPTQALNMAVRVEPDANSGYPVGVSVVLVYGQMALTKVKAMPARQWFDERKQLKRDFPECFGFVAYDWEWVPGSYVSPITIMVPPEVLEVFVFSNFLAKGDHRVSVNVPKGVNLKLTKEEAEAAPLVDQLLRQHTTDPTRRVYARKCDEPEDADPTKPIGQTTEGTSK
;
A
#
# COMPACT_ATOMS: atom_id res chain seq x y z
N MET A 1 -21.04 31.75 -59.25
CA MET A 1 -19.87 30.90 -58.93
C MET A 1 -18.82 31.82 -58.32
N ALA A 2 -18.23 31.65 -57.14
CA ALA A 2 -18.05 30.47 -56.30
C ALA A 2 -18.02 30.85 -54.80
N MET A 3 -18.23 29.85 -53.95
CA MET A 3 -18.52 29.93 -52.52
C MET A 3 -17.34 30.39 -51.64
N ALA A 4 -17.66 31.18 -50.61
CA ALA A 4 -16.79 31.40 -49.46
C ALA A 4 -16.89 30.20 -48.51
N GLY A 5 -15.77 29.49 -48.33
CA GLY A 5 -15.66 28.35 -47.43
C GLY A 5 -15.46 28.80 -45.98
N LEU A 6 -16.39 28.44 -45.10
CA LEU A 6 -16.31 28.63 -43.66
C LEU A 6 -15.60 27.41 -43.03
N ALA A 7 -14.39 27.58 -42.52
CA ALA A 7 -13.65 26.53 -41.83
C ALA A 7 -14.14 26.41 -40.37
N LEU A 8 -14.85 25.32 -40.05
CA LEU A 8 -15.23 24.96 -38.68
C LEU A 8 -14.01 24.37 -37.97
N ALA A 9 -13.46 25.11 -37.01
CA ALA A 9 -12.45 24.61 -36.08
C ALA A 9 -13.10 23.63 -35.08
N SER A 10 -12.89 22.34 -35.27
CA SER A 10 -13.29 21.30 -34.32
C SER A 10 -12.26 21.26 -33.18
N ALA A 11 -12.61 21.84 -32.03
CA ALA A 11 -11.83 21.71 -30.81
C ALA A 11 -12.08 20.31 -30.22
N CYS A 12 -11.11 19.40 -30.38
CA CYS A 12 -11.10 18.13 -29.66
C CYS A 12 -10.92 18.39 -28.15
N ALA A 13 -12.03 18.50 -27.42
CA ALA A 13 -12.02 18.35 -25.98
C ALA A 13 -11.84 16.86 -25.65
N ALA A 14 -10.60 16.44 -25.42
CA ALA A 14 -10.36 15.12 -24.82
C ALA A 14 -10.96 15.15 -23.40
N PRO A 15 -11.78 14.16 -23.01
CA PRO A 15 -12.31 14.10 -21.65
C PRO A 15 -11.15 13.97 -20.67
N LEU A 16 -11.05 14.90 -19.70
CA LEU A 16 -10.19 14.71 -18.54
C LEU A 16 -10.64 13.44 -17.82
N GLN A 17 -9.84 12.39 -17.92
CA GLN A 17 -10.09 11.16 -17.18
C GLN A 17 -9.77 11.48 -15.71
N ALA A 18 -10.81 11.50 -14.87
CA ALA A 18 -10.64 11.76 -13.44
C ALA A 18 -9.64 10.77 -12.85
N ALA A 19 -8.58 11.29 -12.22
CA ALA A 19 -7.61 10.46 -11.53
C ALA A 19 -8.33 9.61 -10.48
N LYS A 20 -7.99 8.31 -10.40
CA LYS A 20 -8.53 7.44 -9.35
C LYS A 20 -8.13 8.00 -7.98
N PRO A 21 -9.00 8.01 -6.97
CA PRO A 21 -8.65 8.52 -5.66
C PRO A 21 -7.75 7.53 -4.91
N THR A 22 -6.91 8.06 -4.02
CA THR A 22 -6.22 7.26 -2.98
C THR A 22 -7.24 6.49 -2.15
N GLN A 23 -6.95 5.22 -1.88
CA GLN A 23 -7.83 4.32 -1.12
C GLN A 23 -7.24 4.03 0.26
N ALA A 24 -8.09 3.74 1.25
CA ALA A 24 -7.65 3.31 2.57
C ALA A 24 -7.65 1.77 2.64
N LEU A 25 -6.47 1.16 2.78
CA LEU A 25 -6.33 -0.23 3.18
C LEU A 25 -6.44 -0.33 4.71
N ASN A 26 -7.56 -0.85 5.19
CA ASN A 26 -7.74 -1.15 6.61
C ASN A 26 -7.30 -2.58 6.90
N MET A 27 -6.59 -2.77 8.01
CA MET A 27 -6.10 -4.07 8.46
C MET A 27 -6.45 -4.31 9.93
N ALA A 28 -7.06 -5.46 10.20
CA ALA A 28 -7.15 -6.03 11.54
C ALA A 28 -6.22 -7.24 11.61
N VAL A 29 -5.55 -7.41 12.75
CA VAL A 29 -4.53 -8.44 12.92
C VAL A 29 -4.81 -9.20 14.21
N ARG A 30 -4.79 -10.52 14.11
CA ARG A 30 -4.82 -11.44 15.25
C ARG A 30 -3.58 -12.32 15.21
N VAL A 31 -2.82 -12.33 16.29
CA VAL A 31 -1.65 -13.20 16.43
C VAL A 31 -1.97 -14.27 17.45
N GLU A 32 -2.03 -15.54 17.03
CA GLU A 32 -2.30 -16.64 17.95
C GLU A 32 -1.15 -16.80 18.98
N PRO A 33 -1.43 -17.32 20.19
CA PRO A 33 -0.40 -17.51 21.22
C PRO A 33 0.75 -18.42 20.82
N ASP A 34 0.52 -19.35 19.90
CA ASP A 34 1.51 -20.28 19.35
C ASP A 34 1.94 -19.90 17.92
N ALA A 35 1.60 -18.70 17.46
CA ALA A 35 1.93 -18.25 16.12
C ALA A 35 3.42 -18.42 15.81
N ASN A 36 3.74 -18.85 14.59
CA ASN A 36 5.11 -19.13 14.15
C ASN A 36 5.90 -19.97 15.15
N SER A 37 5.27 -21.03 15.68
CA SER A 37 5.83 -21.91 16.72
C SER A 37 6.32 -21.18 17.98
N GLY A 38 5.68 -20.08 18.35
CA GLY A 38 6.03 -19.27 19.52
C GLY A 38 7.15 -18.24 19.29
N TYR A 39 7.62 -18.06 18.05
CA TYR A 39 8.58 -17.03 17.68
C TYR A 39 7.90 -15.79 17.09
N PRO A 40 8.52 -14.60 17.18
CA PRO A 40 8.02 -13.41 16.48
C PRO A 40 7.86 -13.64 14.97
N VAL A 41 6.82 -13.04 14.38
CA VAL A 41 6.55 -13.11 12.94
C VAL A 41 6.92 -11.78 12.31
N GLY A 42 7.91 -11.81 11.42
CA GLY A 42 8.19 -10.66 10.55
C GLY A 42 7.08 -10.52 9.53
N VAL A 43 6.47 -9.34 9.43
CA VAL A 43 5.39 -9.05 8.47
C VAL A 43 5.74 -7.83 7.65
N SER A 44 5.52 -7.91 6.34
CA SER A 44 5.78 -6.82 5.41
C SER A 44 4.56 -6.59 4.53
N VAL A 45 4.02 -5.36 4.54
CA VAL A 45 2.97 -4.93 3.61
C VAL A 45 3.62 -4.17 2.47
N VAL A 46 3.47 -4.67 1.25
CA VAL A 46 4.20 -4.19 0.07
C VAL A 46 3.22 -3.65 -0.95
N LEU A 47 3.31 -2.34 -1.22
CA LEU A 47 2.56 -1.65 -2.27
C LEU A 47 3.44 -1.59 -3.51
N VAL A 48 3.00 -2.19 -4.61
CA VAL A 48 3.80 -2.31 -5.84
C VAL A 48 3.26 -1.40 -6.94
N TYR A 49 4.12 -0.60 -7.57
CA TYR A 49 3.76 0.42 -8.58
C TYR A 49 4.14 -0.01 -10.00
N GLY A 50 5.31 -0.64 -10.17
CA GLY A 50 5.87 -0.96 -11.49
C GLY A 50 5.56 -2.39 -11.94
N GLN A 51 5.29 -2.59 -13.23
CA GLN A 51 4.97 -3.91 -13.77
C GLN A 51 6.12 -4.93 -13.61
N MET A 52 7.38 -4.49 -13.77
CA MET A 52 8.54 -5.36 -13.55
C MET A 52 8.69 -5.77 -12.08
N ALA A 53 8.52 -4.80 -11.16
CA ALA A 53 8.51 -5.07 -9.72
C ALA A 53 7.37 -6.02 -9.36
N LEU A 54 6.18 -5.83 -9.94
CA LEU A 54 5.03 -6.70 -9.73
C LEU A 54 5.33 -8.15 -10.13
N THR A 55 5.85 -8.37 -11.33
CA THR A 55 6.20 -9.72 -11.79
C THR A 55 7.21 -10.39 -10.85
N LYS A 56 8.22 -9.65 -10.37
CA LYS A 56 9.22 -10.17 -9.44
C LYS A 56 8.60 -10.46 -8.06
N VAL A 57 7.96 -9.49 -7.43
CA VAL A 57 7.39 -9.60 -6.06
C VAL A 57 6.30 -10.67 -6.00
N LYS A 58 5.43 -10.75 -7.01
CA LYS A 58 4.34 -11.74 -7.09
C LYS A 58 4.83 -13.18 -7.22
N ALA A 59 6.06 -13.41 -7.66
CA ALA A 59 6.62 -14.75 -7.79
C ALA A 59 7.37 -15.22 -6.53
N MET A 60 7.68 -14.32 -5.59
CA MET A 60 8.57 -14.61 -4.46
C MET A 60 7.82 -15.17 -3.25
N PRO A 61 8.29 -16.25 -2.62
CA PRO A 61 7.82 -16.63 -1.28
C PRO A 61 8.32 -15.62 -0.23
N ALA A 62 7.67 -15.56 0.93
CA ALA A 62 7.99 -14.60 1.98
C ALA A 62 9.46 -14.67 2.42
N ARG A 63 10.01 -15.86 2.61
CA ARG A 63 11.42 -16.01 3.02
C ARG A 63 12.37 -15.30 2.05
N GLN A 64 12.14 -15.47 0.75
CA GLN A 64 12.93 -14.80 -0.28
C GLN A 64 12.74 -13.27 -0.25
N TRP A 65 11.50 -12.80 -0.04
CA TRP A 65 11.24 -11.37 0.16
C TRP A 65 12.09 -10.81 1.32
N PHE A 66 12.03 -11.44 2.50
CA PHE A 66 12.75 -10.95 3.68
C PHE A 66 14.28 -11.00 3.50
N ASP A 67 14.80 -11.99 2.80
CA ASP A 67 16.24 -12.13 2.51
C ASP A 67 16.72 -11.09 1.47
N GLU A 68 15.94 -10.85 0.41
CA GLU A 68 16.35 -10.03 -0.74
C GLU A 68 15.89 -8.56 -0.68
N ARG A 69 14.97 -8.17 0.24
CA ARG A 69 14.30 -6.84 0.21
C ARG A 69 15.23 -5.63 0.10
N LYS A 70 16.43 -5.70 0.70
CA LYS A 70 17.43 -4.62 0.59
C LYS A 70 17.98 -4.45 -0.81
N GLN A 71 18.21 -5.55 -1.54
CA GLN A 71 18.64 -5.51 -2.93
C GLN A 71 17.47 -5.12 -3.83
N LEU A 72 16.27 -5.70 -3.61
CA LEU A 72 15.07 -5.33 -4.35
C LEU A 72 14.79 -3.83 -4.28
N LYS A 73 14.98 -3.18 -3.11
CA LYS A 73 14.79 -1.73 -2.97
C LYS A 73 15.78 -0.91 -3.83
N ARG A 74 16.98 -1.44 -4.11
CA ARG A 74 17.95 -0.79 -5.01
C ARG A 74 17.57 -0.99 -6.48
N ASP A 75 17.10 -2.18 -6.83
CA ASP A 75 16.73 -2.54 -8.20
C ASP A 75 15.39 -1.91 -8.61
N PHE A 76 14.50 -1.73 -7.64
CA PHE A 76 13.15 -1.20 -7.79
C PHE A 76 12.92 -0.10 -6.74
N PRO A 77 13.45 1.11 -6.98
CA PRO A 77 13.35 2.22 -6.03
C PRO A 77 11.90 2.62 -5.75
N GLU A 78 11.68 3.30 -4.63
CA GLU A 78 10.36 3.81 -4.24
C GLU A 78 9.73 4.63 -5.38
N CYS A 79 8.40 4.64 -5.42
CA CYS A 79 7.59 5.34 -6.43
C CYS A 79 7.60 4.80 -7.87
N PHE A 80 8.58 3.98 -8.22
CA PHE A 80 8.61 3.28 -9.52
C PHE A 80 8.57 1.75 -9.36
N GLY A 81 9.06 1.27 -8.22
CA GLY A 81 9.13 -0.13 -7.85
C GLY A 81 8.05 -0.51 -6.86
N PHE A 82 8.38 -0.38 -5.57
CA PHE A 82 7.50 -0.68 -4.45
C PHE A 82 7.82 0.20 -3.23
N VAL A 83 6.89 0.24 -2.28
CA VAL A 83 7.14 0.65 -0.89
C VAL A 83 6.73 -0.46 0.05
N ALA A 84 7.46 -0.64 1.15
CA ALA A 84 7.20 -1.69 2.12
C ALA A 84 7.07 -1.11 3.54
N TYR A 85 6.12 -1.63 4.29
CA TYR A 85 5.94 -1.36 5.71
C TYR A 85 6.20 -2.65 6.48
N ASP A 86 7.21 -2.60 7.35
CA ASP A 86 7.70 -3.77 8.05
C ASP A 86 7.31 -3.69 9.54
N TRP A 87 6.84 -4.82 10.06
CA TRP A 87 6.60 -5.04 11.48
C TRP A 87 7.19 -6.38 11.92
N GLU A 88 7.36 -6.52 13.23
CA GLU A 88 7.59 -7.79 13.89
C GLU A 88 6.55 -7.93 14.99
N TRP A 89 5.72 -8.98 14.92
CA TRP A 89 4.65 -9.20 15.89
C TRP A 89 4.92 -10.43 16.74
N VAL A 90 4.75 -10.28 18.05
CA VAL A 90 5.02 -11.31 19.05
C VAL A 90 3.76 -12.18 19.24
N PRO A 91 3.89 -13.52 19.35
CA PRO A 91 2.75 -14.41 19.60
C PRO A 91 1.90 -13.99 20.81
N GLY A 92 0.57 -14.03 20.64
CA GLY A 92 -0.41 -13.62 21.65
C GLY A 92 -0.50 -12.11 21.91
N SER A 93 0.31 -11.28 21.25
CA SER A 93 0.25 -9.82 21.43
C SER A 93 -0.99 -9.21 20.77
N TYR A 94 -1.46 -8.10 21.35
CA TYR A 94 -2.48 -7.27 20.72
C TYR A 94 -1.84 -6.35 19.68
N VAL A 95 -2.37 -6.39 18.46
CA VAL A 95 -1.98 -5.48 17.38
C VAL A 95 -3.11 -4.47 17.18
N SER A 96 -2.77 -3.19 17.30
CA SER A 96 -3.74 -2.13 17.04
C SER A 96 -4.18 -2.14 15.57
N PRO A 97 -5.43 -1.75 15.27
CA PRO A 97 -5.87 -1.36 13.92
C PRO A 97 -4.82 -0.60 13.11
N ILE A 98 -4.59 -1.03 11.86
CA ILE A 98 -3.67 -0.35 10.92
C ILE A 98 -4.47 0.15 9.73
N THR A 99 -4.21 1.38 9.30
CA THR A 99 -4.72 1.94 8.05
C THR A 99 -3.56 2.47 7.20
N ILE A 100 -3.43 1.95 5.98
CA ILE A 100 -2.44 2.38 5.00
C ILE A 100 -3.15 3.11 3.87
N MET A 101 -2.72 4.32 3.55
CA MET A 101 -3.23 5.04 2.38
C MET A 101 -2.52 4.54 1.12
N VAL A 102 -3.29 3.94 0.22
CA VAL A 102 -2.83 3.32 -1.03
C VAL A 102 -3.07 4.28 -2.19
N PRO A 103 -2.01 4.82 -2.82
CA PRO A 103 -2.12 5.68 -3.98
C PRO A 103 -2.72 4.94 -5.19
N PRO A 104 -3.41 5.65 -6.11
CA PRO A 104 -4.02 5.03 -7.29
C PRO A 104 -3.03 4.39 -8.27
N GLU A 105 -1.74 4.75 -8.18
CA GLU A 105 -0.65 4.21 -9.00
C GLU A 105 -0.23 2.79 -8.56
N VAL A 106 -0.64 2.34 -7.38
CA VAL A 106 -0.35 0.99 -6.89
C VAL A 106 -1.13 -0.03 -7.70
N LEU A 107 -0.40 -0.98 -8.30
CA LEU A 107 -0.95 -2.06 -9.11
C LEU A 107 -1.50 -3.21 -8.26
N GLU A 108 -0.75 -3.63 -7.23
CA GLU A 108 -1.13 -4.72 -6.34
C GLU A 108 -0.51 -4.51 -4.95
N VAL A 109 -1.21 -4.97 -3.91
CA VAL A 109 -0.71 -4.97 -2.53
C VAL A 109 -0.52 -6.39 -2.05
N PHE A 110 0.64 -6.70 -1.50
CA PHE A 110 0.94 -7.99 -0.90
C PHE A 110 1.20 -7.86 0.60
N VAL A 111 0.87 -8.90 1.35
CA VAL A 111 1.30 -9.11 2.73
C VAL A 111 2.19 -10.35 2.75
N PHE A 112 3.43 -10.18 3.17
CA PHE A 112 4.38 -11.27 3.40
C PHE A 112 4.50 -11.54 4.89
N SER A 113 4.47 -12.81 5.29
CA SER A 113 4.67 -13.23 6.67
C SER A 113 5.82 -14.24 6.76
N ASN A 114 6.86 -13.92 7.53
CA ASN A 114 8.10 -14.71 7.58
C ASN A 114 7.99 -15.88 8.57
N PHE A 115 7.18 -16.88 8.23
CA PHE A 115 7.06 -18.09 9.03
C PHE A 115 8.30 -18.99 8.94
N LEU A 116 8.57 -19.72 10.01
CA LEU A 116 9.54 -20.82 10.05
C LEU A 116 9.09 -22.00 9.18
N ALA A 117 7.78 -22.23 9.12
CA ALA A 117 7.17 -23.24 8.27
C ALA A 117 7.46 -22.93 6.79
N LYS A 118 7.60 -23.97 5.96
CA LYS A 118 7.78 -23.80 4.51
C LYS A 118 6.46 -23.36 3.88
N GLY A 119 6.54 -22.45 2.91
CA GLY A 119 5.38 -21.98 2.18
C GLY A 119 5.63 -20.63 1.52
N ASP A 120 4.69 -20.20 0.69
CA ASP A 120 4.72 -18.89 0.05
C ASP A 120 4.50 -17.78 1.07
N HIS A 121 3.60 -18.00 2.04
CA HIS A 121 3.23 -17.05 3.12
C HIS A 121 3.01 -15.63 2.62
N ARG A 122 2.43 -15.52 1.42
CA ARG A 122 2.14 -14.29 0.69
C ARG A 122 0.65 -14.22 0.40
N VAL A 123 0.03 -13.12 0.78
CA VAL A 123 -1.38 -12.82 0.51
C VAL A 123 -1.46 -11.62 -0.42
N SER A 124 -2.29 -11.68 -1.46
CA SER A 124 -2.69 -10.51 -2.25
C SER A 124 -3.93 -9.87 -1.62
N VAL A 125 -3.93 -8.55 -1.49
CA VAL A 125 -4.96 -7.81 -0.75
C VAL A 125 -5.89 -7.05 -1.69
N ASN A 126 -7.19 -7.24 -1.48
CA ASN A 126 -8.22 -6.39 -2.06
C ASN A 126 -8.37 -5.11 -1.21
N VAL A 127 -7.70 -4.04 -1.63
CA VAL A 127 -7.61 -2.78 -0.87
C VAL A 127 -8.98 -2.24 -0.41
N PRO A 128 -10.01 -2.11 -1.28
CA PRO A 128 -11.34 -1.64 -0.86
C PRO A 128 -12.01 -2.49 0.22
N LYS A 129 -11.73 -3.79 0.27
CA LYS A 129 -12.32 -4.72 1.25
C LYS A 129 -11.52 -4.82 2.56
N GLY A 130 -10.31 -4.26 2.58
CA GLY A 130 -9.36 -4.45 3.66
C GLY A 130 -8.99 -5.92 3.92
N VAL A 131 -8.26 -6.17 5.00
CA VAL A 131 -7.84 -7.53 5.39
C VAL A 131 -7.92 -7.77 6.89
N ASN A 132 -8.55 -8.88 7.27
CA ASN A 132 -8.43 -9.49 8.58
C ASN A 132 -7.37 -10.58 8.50
N LEU A 133 -6.20 -10.31 9.06
CA LEU A 133 -5.04 -11.17 9.03
C LEU A 133 -4.93 -11.95 10.33
N LYS A 134 -4.97 -13.28 10.25
CA LYS A 134 -4.78 -14.17 11.38
C LYS A 134 -3.45 -14.92 11.19
N LEU A 135 -2.51 -14.70 12.10
CA LEU A 135 -1.26 -15.43 12.14
C LEU A 135 -1.41 -16.63 13.07
N THR A 136 -1.30 -17.82 12.49
CA THR A 136 -1.40 -19.09 13.19
C THR A 136 -0.02 -19.67 13.44
N LYS A 137 0.05 -20.89 13.97
CA LYS A 137 1.31 -21.60 14.19
C LYS A 137 2.21 -21.68 12.95
N GLU A 138 1.64 -21.84 11.76
CA GLU A 138 2.40 -22.15 10.55
C GLU A 138 2.06 -21.29 9.33
N GLU A 139 0.97 -20.51 9.37
CA GLU A 139 0.50 -19.78 8.19
C GLU A 139 -0.21 -18.47 8.53
N ALA A 140 -0.25 -17.57 7.55
CA ALA A 140 -1.10 -16.39 7.55
C ALA A 140 -2.42 -16.67 6.83
N GLU A 141 -3.52 -16.64 7.57
CA GLU A 141 -4.87 -16.71 7.00
C GLU A 141 -5.38 -15.28 6.78
N ALA A 142 -5.88 -14.99 5.59
CA ALA A 142 -6.45 -13.69 5.26
C ALA A 142 -7.91 -13.81 4.82
N ALA A 143 -8.75 -12.99 5.43
CA ALA A 143 -10.13 -12.80 5.03
C ALA A 143 -10.40 -11.31 4.76
N PRO A 144 -11.40 -10.95 3.94
CA PRO A 144 -11.89 -9.58 3.89
C PRO A 144 -12.27 -9.06 5.29
N LEU A 145 -12.07 -7.77 5.55
CA LEU A 145 -12.65 -7.18 6.76
C LEU A 145 -14.17 -7.19 6.64
N VAL A 146 -14.85 -7.75 7.63
CA VAL A 146 -16.29 -7.61 7.76
C VAL A 146 -16.65 -6.18 8.18
N ASP A 147 -17.76 -5.64 7.67
CA ASP A 147 -18.21 -4.25 7.86
C ASP A 147 -18.28 -3.80 9.33
N GLN A 148 -18.41 -4.73 10.26
CA GLN A 148 -18.43 -4.44 11.69
C GLN A 148 -17.04 -4.06 12.23
N LEU A 149 -15.96 -4.70 11.74
CA LEU A 149 -14.59 -4.34 12.11
C LEU A 149 -14.15 -3.05 11.41
N LEU A 150 -14.56 -2.83 10.17
CA LEU A 150 -14.32 -1.56 9.46
C LEU A 150 -14.86 -0.33 10.24
N ARG A 151 -16.01 -0.48 10.92
CA ARG A 151 -16.61 0.59 11.73
C ARG A 151 -15.90 0.88 13.05
N GLN A 152 -15.13 -0.07 13.60
CA GLN A 152 -14.34 0.13 14.82
C GLN A 152 -12.95 0.73 14.53
N HIS A 153 -12.46 0.59 13.29
CA HIS A 153 -11.11 1.04 12.88
C HIS A 153 -11.03 2.53 12.49
N THR A 154 -12.16 3.22 12.28
CA THR A 154 -12.22 4.56 11.67
C THR A 154 -12.09 5.76 12.62
N THR A 155 -11.85 5.56 13.92
CA THR A 155 -12.01 6.64 14.93
C THR A 155 -10.73 7.36 15.37
N ASP A 156 -9.54 7.01 14.87
CA ASP A 156 -8.31 7.75 15.22
C ASP A 156 -7.51 8.18 13.96
N PRO A 157 -7.61 9.45 13.53
CA PRO A 157 -6.90 9.97 12.36
C PRO A 157 -5.38 10.06 12.56
N THR A 158 -4.86 9.91 13.78
CA THR A 158 -3.42 9.98 14.08
C THR A 158 -2.64 8.69 13.75
N ARG A 159 -3.35 7.60 13.40
CA ARG A 159 -2.75 6.27 13.14
C ARG A 159 -2.60 5.91 11.65
N ARG A 160 -2.75 6.89 10.76
CA ARG A 160 -2.64 6.65 9.31
C ARG A 160 -1.17 6.57 8.92
N VAL A 161 -0.79 5.46 8.29
CA VAL A 161 0.49 5.37 7.59
C VAL A 161 0.24 5.80 6.15
N TYR A 162 0.87 6.89 5.75
CA TYR A 162 0.79 7.39 4.39
C TYR A 162 1.93 6.81 3.56
N ALA A 163 1.59 6.20 2.42
CA ALA A 163 2.59 6.04 1.37
C ALA A 163 3.02 7.43 0.94
N ARG A 164 4.35 7.65 0.88
CA ARG A 164 4.89 8.90 0.33
C ARG A 164 4.26 9.13 -1.04
N LYS A 165 3.76 10.35 -1.28
CA LYS A 165 3.33 10.75 -2.60
C LYS A 165 4.58 10.88 -3.47
N CYS A 166 4.52 10.29 -4.65
CA CYS A 166 5.66 10.18 -5.53
C CYS A 166 6.03 11.47 -6.27
N ASP A 167 5.16 12.48 -6.17
CA ASP A 167 5.37 13.83 -6.72
C ASP A 167 5.77 14.85 -5.64
N GLU A 168 5.96 14.40 -4.38
CA GLU A 168 6.31 15.29 -3.26
C GLU A 168 7.84 15.29 -3.08
N PRO A 169 8.51 16.46 -3.09
CA PRO A 169 9.96 16.53 -2.98
C PRO A 169 10.44 15.90 -1.65
N GLU A 170 11.62 15.27 -1.68
CA GLU A 170 12.19 14.50 -0.57
C GLU A 170 12.30 15.29 0.76
N ASP A 171 12.26 16.62 0.67
CA ASP A 171 12.36 17.57 1.79
C ASP A 171 10.99 18.03 2.37
N ALA A 172 9.87 17.43 1.95
CA ALA A 172 8.56 17.81 2.46
C ALA A 172 8.36 17.30 3.92
N ASP A 173 8.40 18.23 4.87
CA ASP A 173 8.13 18.01 6.28
C ASP A 173 6.74 17.35 6.50
N PRO A 174 6.68 16.11 7.02
CA PRO A 174 5.43 15.37 7.22
C PRO A 174 4.53 15.97 8.32
N THR A 175 5.01 16.99 9.05
CA THR A 175 4.24 17.70 10.07
C THR A 175 3.59 18.99 9.56
N LYS A 176 3.84 19.40 8.32
CA LYS A 176 3.26 20.62 7.76
C LYS A 176 1.80 20.41 7.34
N PRO A 177 0.82 21.17 7.88
CA PRO A 177 -0.57 21.06 7.47
C PRO A 177 -0.74 21.39 5.98
N ILE A 178 -1.54 20.58 5.28
CA ILE A 178 -1.91 20.83 3.88
C ILE A 178 -2.81 22.07 3.84
N GLY A 179 -2.23 23.23 3.52
CA GLY A 179 -3.00 24.48 3.45
C GLY A 179 -2.23 25.79 3.51
N GLN A 180 -0.96 25.85 3.11
CA GLN A 180 -0.28 27.13 2.92
C GLN A 180 0.30 27.23 1.52
N THR A 181 -0.53 27.75 0.62
CA THR A 181 -0.06 28.47 -0.57
C THR A 181 0.81 29.63 -0.09
N THR A 182 2.12 29.53 -0.31
CA THR A 182 2.99 30.70 -0.22
C THR A 182 2.66 31.59 -1.41
N GLU A 183 1.83 32.62 -1.18
CA GLU A 183 1.72 33.76 -2.08
C GLU A 183 3.12 34.36 -2.28
N GLY A 184 3.57 34.38 -3.53
CA GLY A 184 4.80 35.05 -3.92
C GLY A 184 4.71 36.53 -3.61
N THR A 185 5.61 37.02 -2.75
CA THR A 185 5.86 38.45 -2.64
C THR A 185 7.04 38.79 -3.55
N SER A 186 6.72 39.31 -4.72
CA SER A 186 7.67 40.06 -5.55
C SER A 186 8.05 41.34 -4.80
N LYS A 187 9.35 41.61 -4.67
CA LYS A 187 9.91 42.95 -4.50
C LYS A 187 11.06 43.10 -5.47
#